data_AF-A0A523RIY0-F1
#
_entry.id   AF-A0A523RIY0-F1
#
_cell.length_a   1.000
_cell.length_b   1.000
_cell.length_c   1.000
_cell.angle_alpha   90.00
_cell.angle_beta   90.00
_cell.angle_gamma   90.00
#
_symmetry.space_group_name_H-M   'P 1'
#
loop_
_entity.id
_entity.type
_entity.pdbx_description
1 polymer ?
#
loop_
_entity_poly.entity_id
_entity_poly.type
_entity_poly.pdbx_seq_one_letter_code
_entity_poly.pdbx_strand_id
1 'polypeptide(L)'
;MKVTLNPNTIYQKILQNKINRIEGIELLISIIEKSDTTSARLESLNILYSLKTQDQIVFKTLENCIISDEFEEIRIISAKNILENYKHAGEKCLEWVLLNDKSTKLLKVLGEMLNDPKIDRYKTLFTIFLHRLEKIAEKFDIVSEEVPFLLDIEFDLENYNSFNWSSNSKLIFDVDVMFKVQDQHISELSISLRDHIPSSIKLLKNLKNLNLSCNNLTDLPDTFSDLTSLESLDLSWNDFKVVPDVLNELKSVEKINFQNNLIQK
;
A
#
# COMPACT_ATOMS: atom_id res chain seq x y z
N MET A 1 40.74 -7.67 -1.63
CA MET A 1 39.55 -7.46 -2.49
C MET A 1 38.41 -8.25 -1.89
N LYS A 2 37.41 -7.60 -1.26
CA LYS A 2 36.15 -8.29 -0.93
C LYS A 2 35.51 -8.65 -2.28
N VAL A 3 35.45 -9.94 -2.61
CA VAL A 3 34.60 -10.38 -3.72
C VAL A 3 33.18 -10.06 -3.29
N THR A 4 32.61 -8.98 -3.83
CA THR A 4 31.20 -8.66 -3.67
C THR A 4 30.43 -9.78 -4.36
N LEU A 5 29.94 -10.73 -3.57
CA LEU A 5 29.08 -11.82 -4.02
C LEU A 5 27.79 -11.22 -4.59
N ASN A 6 27.63 -11.27 -5.90
CA ASN A 6 26.44 -10.79 -6.60
C ASN A 6 25.32 -11.86 -6.54
N PRO A 7 24.11 -11.53 -6.05
CA PRO A 7 23.02 -12.50 -5.89
C PRO A 7 22.64 -13.22 -7.20
N ASN A 8 22.47 -12.49 -8.30
CA ASN A 8 22.20 -13.07 -9.62
C ASN A 8 23.28 -14.07 -10.06
N THR A 9 24.55 -13.75 -9.81
CA THR A 9 25.66 -14.65 -10.14
C THR A 9 25.58 -15.95 -9.33
N ILE A 10 25.20 -15.88 -8.05
CA ILE A 10 24.94 -17.07 -7.22
C ILE A 10 23.79 -17.87 -7.81
N TYR A 11 22.67 -17.23 -8.13
CA TYR A 11 21.50 -17.90 -8.69
C TYR A 11 21.82 -18.63 -9.99
N GLN A 12 22.54 -17.99 -10.92
CA GLN A 12 22.98 -18.62 -12.16
C GLN A 12 23.90 -19.82 -11.91
N LYS A 13 24.79 -19.74 -10.90
CA LYS A 13 25.63 -20.89 -10.53
C LYS A 13 24.82 -22.05 -9.95
N ILE A 14 23.75 -21.78 -9.19
CA ILE A 14 22.82 -22.81 -8.71
C ILE A 14 22.14 -23.48 -9.90
N LEU A 15 21.55 -22.70 -10.82
CA LEU A 15 20.84 -23.23 -12.00
C LEU A 15 21.76 -24.05 -12.92
N GLN A 16 23.03 -23.67 -13.02
CA GLN A 16 24.04 -24.37 -13.82
C GLN A 16 24.70 -25.54 -13.08
N ASN A 17 24.24 -25.89 -11.87
CA ASN A 17 24.85 -26.91 -10.99
C ASN A 17 26.35 -26.69 -10.74
N LYS A 18 26.83 -25.44 -10.80
CA LYS A 18 28.23 -25.06 -10.52
C LYS A 18 28.53 -24.97 -9.03
N ILE A 19 27.49 -24.71 -8.23
CA ILE A 19 27.49 -24.83 -6.76
C ILE A 19 26.26 -25.62 -6.37
N ASN A 20 26.31 -26.29 -5.23
CA ASN A 20 25.14 -27.01 -4.75
C ASN A 20 24.08 -26.03 -4.19
N ARG A 21 22.82 -26.47 -4.12
CA ARG A 21 21.70 -25.62 -3.70
C ARG A 21 21.83 -25.10 -2.28
N ILE A 22 22.35 -25.92 -1.35
CA ILE A 22 22.52 -25.56 0.06
C ILE A 22 23.55 -24.44 0.20
N GLU A 23 24.72 -24.63 -0.41
CA GLU A 23 25.79 -23.63 -0.47
C GLU A 23 25.30 -22.31 -1.09
N GLY A 24 24.53 -22.39 -2.18
CA GLY A 24 23.93 -21.21 -2.79
C GLY A 24 22.98 -20.46 -1.85
N ILE A 25 22.14 -21.18 -1.10
CA ILE A 25 21.23 -20.59 -0.11
C ILE A 25 22.01 -19.92 1.03
N GLU A 26 23.05 -20.56 1.57
CA GLU A 26 23.90 -19.99 2.63
C GLU A 26 24.59 -18.69 2.18
N LEU A 27 25.06 -18.64 0.93
CA LEU A 27 25.65 -17.42 0.36
C LEU A 27 24.61 -16.29 0.25
N LEU A 28 23.39 -16.60 -0.17
CA LEU A 28 22.30 -15.61 -0.27
C LEU A 28 21.90 -15.08 1.12
N ILE A 29 21.79 -15.97 2.12
CA ILE A 29 21.51 -15.58 3.51
C ILE A 29 22.62 -14.67 4.03
N SER A 30 23.89 -15.01 3.78
CA SER A 30 25.00 -14.15 4.21
C SER A 30 24.99 -12.76 3.54
N ILE A 31 24.41 -12.62 2.35
CA ILE A 31 24.21 -11.30 1.72
C ILE A 31 23.08 -10.55 2.43
N ILE A 32 21.96 -11.23 2.71
CA ILE A 32 20.80 -10.63 3.40
C ILE A 32 21.19 -10.07 4.78
N GLU A 33 22.03 -10.80 5.52
CA GLU A 33 22.42 -10.44 6.89
C GLU A 33 23.54 -9.40 6.98
N LYS A 34 24.44 -9.34 5.98
CA LYS A 34 25.69 -8.56 6.08
C LYS A 34 25.85 -7.46 5.05
N SER A 35 24.96 -7.37 4.06
CA SER A 35 25.05 -6.33 3.04
C SER A 35 24.51 -5.01 3.57
N ASP A 36 25.25 -3.93 3.35
CA ASP A 36 24.78 -2.57 3.62
C ASP A 36 23.84 -2.05 2.51
N THR A 37 23.69 -2.79 1.40
CA THR A 37 22.88 -2.37 0.25
C THR A 37 21.52 -3.07 0.22
N THR A 38 20.43 -2.30 0.31
CA THR A 38 19.05 -2.79 0.24
C THR A 38 18.76 -3.54 -1.06
N SER A 39 19.35 -3.10 -2.18
CA SER A 39 19.18 -3.75 -3.49
C SER A 39 19.69 -5.19 -3.52
N ALA A 40 20.88 -5.45 -3.00
CA ALA A 40 21.43 -6.80 -2.97
C ALA A 40 20.63 -7.72 -2.03
N ARG A 41 20.15 -7.18 -0.90
CA ARG A 41 19.29 -7.92 0.04
C ARG A 41 17.95 -8.29 -0.60
N LEU A 42 17.30 -7.34 -1.27
CA LEU A 42 16.05 -7.58 -2.01
C LEU A 42 16.23 -8.61 -3.12
N GLU A 43 17.30 -8.51 -3.90
CA GLU A 43 17.63 -9.47 -4.96
C GLU A 43 17.83 -10.88 -4.38
N SER A 44 18.57 -11.00 -3.29
CA SER A 44 18.75 -12.28 -2.58
C SER A 44 17.43 -12.87 -2.07
N LEU A 45 16.55 -12.05 -1.47
CA LEU A 45 15.24 -12.50 -0.98
C LEU A 45 14.33 -12.99 -2.12
N ASN A 46 14.31 -12.27 -3.26
CA ASN A 46 13.58 -12.67 -4.47
C ASN A 46 14.10 -13.99 -5.06
N ILE A 47 15.42 -14.20 -5.02
CA ILE A 47 16.01 -15.48 -5.44
C ILE A 47 15.58 -16.60 -4.49
N LEU A 48 15.67 -16.40 -3.16
CA LEU A 48 15.21 -17.39 -2.18
C LEU A 48 13.73 -17.74 -2.36
N TYR A 49 12.89 -16.74 -2.65
CA TYR A 49 11.48 -16.92 -3.00
C TYR A 49 11.31 -17.79 -4.26
N SER A 50 12.07 -17.49 -5.32
CA SER A 50 12.03 -18.25 -6.60
C SER A 50 12.49 -19.69 -6.43
N LEU A 51 13.41 -19.96 -5.50
CA LEU A 51 13.90 -21.30 -5.20
C LEU A 51 12.88 -22.17 -4.43
N LYS A 52 11.76 -21.60 -3.94
CA LYS A 52 10.69 -22.28 -3.19
C LYS A 52 11.20 -23.21 -2.09
N THR A 53 12.18 -22.73 -1.32
CA THR A 53 12.74 -23.51 -0.23
C THR A 53 11.83 -23.47 1.01
N GLN A 54 11.84 -24.56 1.78
CA GLN A 54 11.20 -24.69 3.11
C GLN A 54 12.24 -24.88 4.22
N ASP A 55 13.49 -24.49 3.97
CA ASP A 55 14.59 -24.62 4.92
C ASP A 55 14.34 -23.76 6.17
N GLN A 56 14.51 -24.35 7.35
CA GLN A 56 14.29 -23.67 8.64
C GLN A 56 15.21 -22.44 8.81
N ILE A 57 16.42 -22.49 8.25
CA ILE A 57 17.38 -21.37 8.28
C ILE A 57 16.85 -20.19 7.44
N VAL A 58 16.24 -20.49 6.29
CA VAL A 58 15.62 -19.47 5.43
C VAL A 58 14.42 -18.87 6.15
N PHE A 59 13.55 -19.69 6.76
CA PHE A 59 12.45 -19.19 7.59
C PHE A 59 12.96 -18.22 8.67
N LYS A 60 14.01 -18.57 9.41
CA LYS A 60 14.54 -17.72 10.47
C LYS A 60 15.09 -16.39 9.92
N THR A 61 15.72 -16.43 8.76
CA THR A 61 16.19 -15.22 8.05
C THR A 61 15.02 -14.31 7.69
N LEU A 62 13.95 -14.87 7.12
CA LEU A 62 12.74 -14.13 6.75
C LEU A 62 12.03 -13.56 7.98
N GLU A 63 11.95 -14.33 9.07
CA GLU A 63 11.35 -13.90 10.34
C GLU A 63 12.09 -12.70 10.94
N ASN A 64 13.43 -12.72 10.91
CA ASN A 64 14.20 -11.58 11.39
C ASN A 64 13.98 -10.34 10.50
N CYS A 65 13.95 -10.53 9.17
CA CYS A 65 13.70 -9.45 8.23
C CYS A 65 12.31 -8.82 8.44
N ILE A 66 11.25 -9.63 8.48
CA ILE A 66 9.88 -9.10 8.62
C ILE A 66 9.64 -8.38 9.96
N ILE A 67 10.31 -8.77 11.04
CA ILE A 67 10.09 -8.18 12.37
C ILE A 67 10.91 -6.90 12.58
N SER A 68 12.15 -6.86 12.11
CA SER A 68 13.13 -5.88 12.57
C SER A 68 13.82 -5.07 11.49
N ASP A 69 13.56 -5.35 10.21
CA ASP A 69 14.23 -4.60 9.14
C ASP A 69 13.72 -3.17 9.05
N GLU A 70 14.63 -2.21 8.87
CA GLU A 70 14.30 -0.80 8.71
C GLU A 70 13.59 -0.53 7.37
N PHE A 71 13.90 -1.29 6.32
CA PHE A 71 13.35 -1.10 4.98
C PHE A 71 12.06 -1.89 4.79
N GLU A 72 10.96 -1.20 4.48
CA GLU A 72 9.66 -1.84 4.31
C GLU A 72 9.62 -2.78 3.11
N GLU A 73 10.39 -2.55 2.04
CA GLU A 73 10.46 -3.44 0.89
C GLU A 73 11.03 -4.81 1.27
N ILE A 74 11.99 -4.84 2.19
CA ILE A 74 12.56 -6.07 2.74
C ILE A 74 11.52 -6.81 3.58
N ARG A 75 10.76 -6.09 4.41
CA ARG A 75 9.65 -6.67 5.19
C ARG A 75 8.55 -7.23 4.28
N ILE A 76 8.18 -6.51 3.21
CA ILE A 76 7.19 -6.92 2.21
C ILE A 76 7.59 -8.22 1.52
N ILE A 77 8.82 -8.33 0.98
CA ILE A 77 9.23 -9.56 0.30
C ILE A 77 9.33 -10.74 1.27
N SER A 78 9.73 -10.48 2.52
CA SER A 78 9.78 -11.49 3.56
C SER A 78 8.39 -12.00 3.93
N ALA A 79 7.42 -11.10 4.08
CA ALA A 79 6.02 -11.41 4.33
C ALA A 79 5.42 -12.27 3.22
N LYS A 80 5.63 -11.88 1.95
CA LYS A 80 5.18 -12.66 0.78
C LYS A 80 5.72 -14.09 0.83
N ASN A 81 7.02 -14.23 1.09
CA ASN A 81 7.70 -15.51 1.12
C ASN A 81 7.22 -16.39 2.29
N ILE A 82 7.08 -15.81 3.49
CA ILE A 82 6.53 -16.50 4.67
C ILE A 82 5.11 -16.99 4.39
N LEU A 83 4.24 -16.10 3.90
CA LEU A 83 2.85 -16.42 3.66
C LEU A 83 2.73 -17.60 2.67
N GLU A 84 3.43 -17.55 1.54
CA GLU A 84 3.32 -18.57 0.51
C GLU A 84 3.99 -19.91 0.88
N ASN A 85 5.21 -19.85 1.42
CA ASN A 85 6.06 -21.03 1.60
C ASN A 85 6.04 -21.63 3.02
N TYR A 86 5.65 -20.86 4.05
CA TYR A 86 5.81 -21.22 5.46
C TYR A 86 4.49 -21.16 6.26
N LYS A 87 3.50 -21.93 5.80
CA LYS A 87 2.09 -21.92 6.26
C LYS A 87 1.90 -21.64 7.76
N HIS A 88 2.22 -22.60 8.62
CA HIS A 88 1.96 -22.52 10.06
C HIS A 88 3.10 -21.87 10.84
N ALA A 89 4.33 -21.98 10.35
CA ALA A 89 5.49 -21.42 11.03
C ALA A 89 5.42 -19.88 11.07
N GLY A 90 4.86 -19.27 10.02
CA GLY A 90 4.76 -17.82 9.86
C GLY A 90 3.60 -17.12 10.57
N GLU A 91 2.61 -17.84 11.10
CA GLU A 91 1.37 -17.23 11.60
C GLU A 91 1.63 -16.18 12.68
N LYS A 92 2.50 -16.49 13.65
CA LYS A 92 2.79 -15.59 14.77
C LYS A 92 3.52 -14.32 14.36
N CYS A 93 4.49 -14.42 13.45
CA CYS A 93 5.21 -13.22 13.00
C CYS A 93 4.32 -12.34 12.10
N LEU A 94 3.47 -12.94 11.27
CA LEU A 94 2.49 -12.20 10.47
C LEU A 94 1.41 -11.54 11.34
N GLU A 95 0.92 -12.21 12.38
CA GLU A 95 0.01 -11.62 13.37
C GLU A 95 0.65 -10.38 14.04
N TRP A 96 1.91 -10.50 14.47
CA TRP A 96 2.63 -9.37 15.05
C TRP A 96 2.72 -8.18 14.08
N VAL A 97 3.02 -8.44 12.82
CA VAL A 97 3.11 -7.42 11.77
C VAL A 97 1.76 -6.73 11.57
N LEU A 98 0.67 -7.48 11.45
CA LEU A 98 -0.68 -6.92 11.28
C LEU A 98 -1.09 -6.01 12.44
N LEU A 99 -0.65 -6.33 13.66
CA LEU A 99 -1.00 -5.56 14.85
C LEU A 99 -0.10 -4.34 15.07
N ASN A 100 1.18 -4.41 14.68
CA ASN A 100 2.21 -3.47 15.16
C ASN A 100 3.00 -2.75 14.06
N ASP A 101 3.08 -3.28 12.83
CA ASP A 101 3.84 -2.61 11.78
C ASP A 101 3.16 -1.31 11.34
N LYS A 102 4.00 -0.36 10.95
CA LYS A 102 3.62 1.02 10.62
C LYS A 102 3.51 1.25 9.12
N SER A 103 4.10 0.36 8.32
CA SER A 103 4.10 0.48 6.86
C SER A 103 2.71 0.21 6.31
N THR A 104 2.10 1.23 5.72
CA THR A 104 0.84 1.12 4.99
C THR A 104 0.95 0.22 3.77
N LYS A 105 2.10 0.27 3.08
CA LYS A 105 2.39 -0.62 1.96
C LYS A 105 2.42 -2.09 2.39
N LEU A 106 3.08 -2.40 3.50
CA LEU A 106 3.11 -3.77 4.03
C LEU A 106 1.71 -4.24 4.44
N LEU A 107 0.96 -3.40 5.15
CA LEU A 107 -0.40 -3.70 5.57
C LEU A 107 -1.31 -3.94 4.35
N LYS A 108 -1.20 -3.10 3.32
CA LYS A 108 -1.91 -3.26 2.04
C LYS A 108 -1.60 -4.59 1.36
N VAL A 109 -0.31 -4.89 1.15
CA VAL A 109 0.13 -6.14 0.51
C VAL A 109 -0.39 -7.35 1.28
N LEU A 110 -0.31 -7.32 2.61
CA LEU A 110 -0.87 -8.40 3.43
C LEU A 110 -2.39 -8.50 3.26
N GLY A 111 -3.11 -7.39 3.28
CA GLY A 111 -4.54 -7.36 3.00
C GLY A 111 -4.91 -8.02 1.68
N GLU A 112 -4.22 -7.67 0.59
CA GLU A 112 -4.40 -8.25 -0.75
C GLU A 112 -4.20 -9.77 -0.74
N MET A 113 -3.12 -10.24 -0.10
CA MET A 113 -2.79 -11.66 -0.10
C MET A 113 -3.67 -12.50 0.83
N LEU A 114 -4.15 -11.91 1.93
CA LEU A 114 -5.03 -12.57 2.89
C LEU A 114 -6.48 -12.64 2.36
N ASN A 115 -6.88 -11.67 1.52
CA ASN A 115 -8.19 -11.62 0.87
C ASN A 115 -8.31 -12.55 -0.34
N ASP A 116 -7.78 -13.78 -0.25
CA ASP A 116 -8.03 -14.82 -1.24
C ASP A 116 -9.17 -15.74 -0.76
N PRO A 117 -10.37 -15.66 -1.36
CA PRO A 117 -11.52 -16.46 -0.95
C PRO A 117 -11.31 -17.98 -1.16
N LYS A 118 -10.26 -18.39 -1.87
CA LYS A 118 -9.90 -19.80 -2.09
C LYS A 118 -9.00 -20.36 -1.00
N ILE A 119 -8.50 -19.53 -0.08
CA ILE A 119 -7.46 -19.90 0.88
C ILE A 119 -8.00 -19.78 2.31
N ASP A 120 -8.68 -20.83 2.78
CA ASP A 120 -9.27 -20.88 4.14
C ASP A 120 -8.21 -20.82 5.27
N ARG A 121 -6.94 -21.17 4.96
CA ARG A 121 -5.85 -21.22 5.96
C ARG A 121 -5.52 -19.85 6.59
N TYR A 122 -5.92 -18.74 5.97
CA TYR A 122 -5.60 -17.39 6.44
C TYR A 122 -6.74 -16.71 7.18
N LYS A 123 -7.85 -17.41 7.42
CA LYS A 123 -9.05 -16.82 8.03
C LYS A 123 -8.76 -16.09 9.34
N THR A 124 -7.91 -16.65 10.21
CA THR A 124 -7.52 -16.01 11.48
C THR A 124 -6.74 -14.71 11.24
N LEU A 125 -5.73 -14.74 10.37
CA LEU A 125 -4.94 -13.56 10.03
C LEU A 125 -5.80 -12.48 9.34
N PHE A 126 -6.74 -12.90 8.49
CA PHE A 126 -7.66 -11.98 7.84
C PHE A 126 -8.60 -11.31 8.86
N THR A 127 -9.11 -12.04 9.86
CA THR A 127 -9.87 -11.44 10.96
C THR A 127 -9.04 -10.42 11.75
N ILE A 128 -7.77 -10.71 12.01
CA ILE A 128 -6.85 -9.78 12.69
C ILE A 128 -6.62 -8.53 11.82
N PHE A 129 -6.46 -8.71 10.51
CA PHE A 129 -6.35 -7.63 9.54
C PHE A 129 -7.60 -6.74 9.55
N LEU A 130 -8.81 -7.32 9.49
CA LEU A 130 -10.06 -6.56 9.57
C LEU A 130 -10.18 -5.76 10.87
N HIS A 131 -9.82 -6.37 12.01
CA HIS A 131 -9.81 -5.67 13.29
C HIS A 131 -8.77 -4.54 13.33
N ARG A 132 -7.64 -4.69 12.63
CA ARG A 132 -6.68 -3.61 12.45
C ARG A 132 -7.28 -2.46 11.64
N LEU A 133 -8.04 -2.76 10.59
CA LEU A 133 -8.75 -1.73 9.82
C LEU A 133 -9.78 -0.99 10.67
N GLU A 134 -10.56 -1.69 11.49
CA GLU A 134 -11.52 -1.07 12.43
C GLU A 134 -10.83 -0.06 13.36
N LYS A 135 -9.70 -0.44 13.98
CA LYS A 135 -8.94 0.47 14.85
C LYS A 135 -8.41 1.70 14.12
N ILE A 136 -7.99 1.53 12.86
CA ILE A 136 -7.56 2.65 12.03
C ILE A 136 -8.75 3.56 11.73
N ALA A 137 -9.89 2.99 11.34
CA ALA A 137 -11.12 3.73 11.08
C ALA A 137 -11.57 4.56 12.29
N GLU A 138 -11.59 3.95 13.48
CA GLU A 138 -11.89 4.64 14.75
C GLU A 138 -10.92 5.81 15.00
N LYS A 139 -9.62 5.61 14.75
CA LYS A 139 -8.60 6.65 14.93
C LYS A 139 -8.85 7.87 14.02
N PHE A 140 -9.38 7.65 12.83
CA PHE A 140 -9.57 8.68 11.80
C PHE A 140 -11.01 9.16 11.66
N ASP A 141 -11.94 8.64 12.47
CA ASP A 141 -13.37 8.96 12.40
C ASP A 141 -13.93 8.74 10.99
N ILE A 142 -13.68 7.53 10.46
CA ILE A 142 -14.18 7.04 9.17
C ILE A 142 -14.70 5.62 9.34
N VAL A 143 -15.40 5.10 8.32
CA VAL A 143 -15.82 3.68 8.30
C VAL A 143 -14.66 2.78 7.86
N SER A 144 -14.63 1.52 8.31
CA SER A 144 -13.49 0.61 8.07
C SER A 144 -13.32 0.27 6.59
N GLU A 145 -14.41 0.31 5.82
CA GLU A 145 -14.43 0.13 4.37
C GLU A 145 -13.68 1.23 3.61
N GLU A 146 -13.43 2.39 4.24
CA GLU A 146 -12.67 3.49 3.67
C GLU A 146 -11.17 3.45 4.01
N VAL A 147 -10.74 2.61 4.96
CA VAL A 147 -9.31 2.47 5.29
C VAL A 147 -8.46 2.00 4.10
N PRO A 148 -8.92 1.06 3.24
CA PRO A 148 -8.19 0.69 2.03
C PRO A 148 -7.80 1.89 1.16
N PHE A 149 -8.68 2.90 1.02
CA PHE A 149 -8.36 4.14 0.30
C PHE A 149 -7.13 4.84 0.91
N LEU A 150 -7.04 4.92 2.24
CA LEU A 150 -5.87 5.49 2.93
C LEU A 150 -4.59 4.69 2.67
N LEU A 151 -4.70 3.36 2.61
CA LEU A 151 -3.56 2.51 2.27
C LEU A 151 -3.13 2.70 0.81
N ASP A 152 -4.08 2.93 -0.09
CA ASP A 152 -3.83 3.09 -1.53
C ASP A 152 -3.07 4.38 -1.85
N ILE A 153 -3.37 5.46 -1.12
CA ILE A 153 -2.64 6.72 -1.23
C ILE A 153 -1.40 6.78 -0.33
N GLU A 154 -1.05 5.66 0.31
CA GLU A 154 0.09 5.53 1.23
C GLU A 154 0.08 6.57 2.37
N PHE A 155 -1.11 6.86 2.89
CA PHE A 155 -1.33 7.80 3.99
C PHE A 155 -0.54 7.38 5.23
N ASP A 156 0.27 8.28 5.80
CA ASP A 156 0.98 7.98 7.05
C ASP A 156 -0.02 7.86 8.21
N LEU A 157 -0.24 6.62 8.65
CA LEU A 157 -1.16 6.32 9.73
C LEU A 157 -0.68 6.82 11.09
N GLU A 158 0.59 7.20 11.26
CA GLU A 158 1.14 7.69 12.52
C GLU A 158 1.18 9.21 12.59
N ASN A 159 1.63 9.85 11.52
CA ASN A 159 1.73 11.30 11.44
C ASN A 159 0.72 11.82 10.41
N TYR A 160 -0.27 12.57 10.88
CA TYR A 160 -1.36 13.20 10.11
C TYR A 160 -0.93 14.07 8.89
N ASN A 161 0.37 14.14 8.60
CA ASN A 161 1.00 15.08 7.67
C ASN A 161 2.10 14.45 6.79
N SER A 162 2.44 13.16 6.87
CA SER A 162 3.47 12.58 5.98
C SER A 162 2.93 11.45 5.10
N PHE A 163 3.67 11.08 4.05
CA PHE A 163 3.33 10.01 3.10
C PHE A 163 4.63 9.29 2.70
N ASN A 164 4.61 7.96 2.54
CA ASN A 164 5.79 7.15 2.18
C ASN A 164 5.56 6.31 0.90
N TRP A 165 6.48 6.37 -0.08
CA TRP A 165 6.19 6.39 -1.54
C TRP A 165 6.41 5.08 -2.30
N SER A 166 5.46 4.63 -3.14
CA SER A 166 5.71 3.77 -4.32
C SER A 166 4.66 3.94 -5.41
N SER A 167 5.12 4.18 -6.64
CA SER A 167 4.26 4.45 -7.80
C SER A 167 3.67 3.15 -8.38
N ASN A 168 2.37 3.20 -8.69
CA ASN A 168 1.54 2.18 -9.32
C ASN A 168 1.12 1.02 -8.40
N SER A 169 -0.04 1.17 -7.78
CA SER A 169 -0.76 0.06 -7.17
C SER A 169 -2.13 -0.12 -7.81
N LYS A 170 -2.38 -1.32 -8.33
CA LYS A 170 -3.71 -1.81 -8.69
C LYS A 170 -4.38 -2.35 -7.43
N LEU A 171 -5.68 -2.15 -7.27
CA LEU A 171 -6.30 -2.01 -5.95
C LEU A 171 -6.91 -3.29 -5.41
N ILE A 172 -7.18 -3.27 -4.09
CA ILE A 172 -8.03 -4.25 -3.40
C ILE A 172 -9.51 -4.11 -3.84
N PHE A 173 -9.96 -2.92 -4.29
CA PHE A 173 -11.38 -2.61 -4.53
C PHE A 173 -11.73 -1.88 -5.87
N ASP A 174 -10.92 -2.02 -6.94
CA ASP A 174 -11.24 -1.51 -8.29
C ASP A 174 -11.54 0.01 -8.45
N VAL A 175 -10.83 0.90 -7.76
CA VAL A 175 -10.88 2.37 -7.95
C VAL A 175 -9.53 2.90 -8.48
N ASP A 176 -9.38 3.30 -9.75
CA ASP A 176 -8.08 3.82 -10.20
C ASP A 176 -7.72 5.14 -9.49
N VAL A 177 -6.64 5.13 -8.69
CA VAL A 177 -6.14 6.30 -7.96
C VAL A 177 -4.78 6.69 -8.53
N MET A 178 -4.64 7.95 -8.93
CA MET A 178 -3.35 8.56 -9.24
C MET A 178 -3.16 9.78 -8.36
N PHE A 179 -1.96 9.95 -7.82
CA PHE A 179 -1.66 11.11 -7.00
C PHE A 179 -0.24 11.62 -7.27
N LYS A 180 -0.04 12.90 -6.97
CA LYS A 180 1.27 13.56 -6.98
C LYS A 180 1.52 14.14 -5.60
N VAL A 181 2.74 13.95 -5.13
CA VAL A 181 3.19 14.43 -3.83
C VAL A 181 4.11 15.62 -4.03
N GLN A 182 3.90 16.68 -3.26
CA GLN A 182 4.73 17.87 -3.17
C GLN A 182 4.93 18.21 -1.69
N ASP A 183 6.15 18.52 -1.28
CA ASP A 183 6.48 18.90 0.10
C ASP A 183 5.97 17.91 1.17
N GLN A 184 6.10 16.60 0.89
CA GLN A 184 5.64 15.49 1.74
C GLN A 184 4.11 15.37 1.89
N HIS A 185 3.34 16.03 1.03
CA HIS A 185 1.87 15.97 1.03
C HIS A 185 1.32 15.65 -0.36
N ILE A 186 0.16 15.00 -0.42
CA ILE A 186 -0.56 14.84 -1.69
C ILE A 186 -1.06 16.22 -2.13
N SER A 187 -0.52 16.72 -3.23
CA SER A 187 -0.89 18.00 -3.82
C SER A 187 -1.87 17.84 -4.97
N GLU A 188 -1.82 16.70 -5.68
CA GLU A 188 -2.73 16.38 -6.77
C GLU A 188 -3.28 14.97 -6.56
N LEU A 189 -4.59 14.80 -6.72
CA LEU A 189 -5.26 13.51 -6.61
C LEU A 189 -6.25 13.37 -7.75
N SER A 190 -6.25 12.21 -8.40
CA SER A 190 -7.20 11.80 -9.41
C SER A 190 -7.80 10.47 -8.97
N ILE A 191 -9.13 10.40 -8.96
CA ILE A 191 -9.85 9.20 -8.50
C ILE A 191 -10.90 8.82 -9.55
N SER A 192 -10.86 7.56 -10.00
CA SER A 192 -11.92 6.95 -10.80
C SER A 192 -12.80 6.08 -9.91
N LEU A 193 -13.92 6.66 -9.46
CA LEU A 193 -14.90 6.07 -8.56
C LEU A 193 -16.01 5.38 -9.35
N ARG A 194 -16.64 4.35 -8.76
CA ARG A 194 -17.85 3.75 -9.34
C ARG A 194 -19.08 4.63 -9.10
N ASP A 195 -19.36 4.99 -7.84
CA ASP A 195 -20.63 5.68 -7.50
C ASP A 195 -20.52 6.80 -6.42
N HIS A 196 -19.56 6.75 -5.48
CA HIS A 196 -19.51 7.69 -4.34
C HIS A 196 -18.06 8.03 -3.94
N ILE A 197 -17.86 9.23 -3.40
CA ILE A 197 -16.55 9.68 -2.87
C ILE A 197 -16.44 9.26 -1.40
N PRO A 198 -15.32 8.64 -0.97
CA PRO A 198 -15.15 8.26 0.43
C PRO A 198 -15.02 9.50 1.33
N SER A 199 -15.65 9.47 2.49
CA SER A 199 -15.63 10.56 3.47
C SER A 199 -14.22 10.87 3.98
N SER A 200 -13.35 9.86 3.99
CA SER A 200 -11.92 9.94 4.32
C SER A 200 -11.11 10.90 3.45
N ILE A 201 -11.64 11.37 2.31
CA ILE A 201 -11.02 12.45 1.53
C ILE A 201 -10.76 13.71 2.39
N LYS A 202 -11.57 13.95 3.43
CA LYS A 202 -11.42 15.04 4.41
C LYS A 202 -10.05 15.09 5.10
N LEU A 203 -9.34 13.96 5.13
CA LEU A 203 -8.01 13.85 5.75
C LEU A 203 -6.92 14.51 4.89
N LEU A 204 -7.20 14.81 3.62
CA LEU A 204 -6.25 15.38 2.66
C LEU A 204 -6.22 16.91 2.71
N LYS A 205 -5.91 17.47 3.88
CA LYS A 205 -5.99 18.92 4.14
C LYS A 205 -5.06 19.78 3.28
N ASN A 206 -3.99 19.18 2.75
CA ASN A 206 -3.00 19.84 1.89
C ASN A 206 -3.25 19.63 0.38
N LEU A 207 -4.33 18.92 0.02
CA LEU A 207 -4.68 18.68 -1.38
C LEU A 207 -5.01 20.00 -2.06
N LYS A 208 -4.31 20.30 -3.16
CA LYS A 208 -4.49 21.53 -3.94
C LYS A 208 -5.31 21.31 -5.21
N ASN A 209 -5.08 20.18 -5.88
CA ASN A 209 -5.74 19.84 -7.13
C ASN A 209 -6.45 18.49 -6.99
N LEU A 210 -7.75 18.48 -7.23
CA LEU A 210 -8.56 17.26 -7.19
C LEU A 210 -9.24 17.06 -8.53
N ASN A 211 -8.95 15.94 -9.19
CA ASN A 211 -9.59 15.50 -10.42
C ASN A 211 -10.56 14.35 -10.11
N LEU A 212 -11.84 14.62 -10.27
CA LEU A 212 -12.94 13.66 -10.18
C LEU A 212 -13.71 13.58 -11.50
N SER A 213 -13.08 13.99 -12.61
CA SER A 213 -13.70 13.93 -13.93
C SER A 213 -13.94 12.50 -14.38
N CYS A 214 -14.91 12.32 -15.27
CA CYS A 214 -15.26 11.03 -15.88
C CYS A 214 -15.70 9.97 -14.84
N ASN A 215 -16.55 10.37 -13.89
CA ASN A 215 -17.19 9.49 -12.92
C ASN A 215 -18.72 9.57 -13.06
N ASN A 216 -19.48 8.81 -12.26
CA ASN A 216 -20.94 8.86 -12.22
C ASN A 216 -21.45 9.68 -11.01
N LEU A 217 -20.72 10.74 -10.62
CA LEU A 217 -21.05 11.49 -9.42
C LEU A 217 -22.29 12.35 -9.64
N THR A 218 -23.17 12.36 -8.65
CA THR A 218 -24.40 13.17 -8.65
C THR A 218 -24.40 14.23 -7.55
N ASP A 219 -23.55 14.06 -6.54
CA ASP A 219 -23.40 14.95 -5.40
C ASP A 219 -21.97 14.86 -4.80
N LEU A 220 -21.66 15.73 -3.84
CA LEU A 220 -20.43 15.72 -3.05
C LEU A 220 -20.76 15.60 -1.55
N PRO A 221 -19.99 14.83 -0.75
CA PRO A 221 -20.23 14.75 0.69
C PRO A 221 -19.87 16.07 1.40
N ASP A 222 -20.58 16.37 2.49
CA ASP A 222 -20.36 17.58 3.33
C ASP A 222 -18.91 17.72 3.83
N THR A 223 -18.19 16.59 3.91
CA THR A 223 -16.79 16.55 4.33
C THR A 223 -15.83 17.20 3.32
N PHE A 224 -16.29 17.57 2.12
CA PHE A 224 -15.49 18.38 1.18
C PHE A 224 -15.09 19.73 1.77
N SER A 225 -15.90 20.29 2.67
CA SER A 225 -15.62 21.54 3.38
C SER A 225 -14.29 21.51 4.16
N ASP A 226 -13.79 20.32 4.52
CA ASP A 226 -12.51 20.13 5.23
C ASP A 226 -11.27 20.19 4.30
N LEU A 227 -11.45 20.20 2.98
CA LEU A 227 -10.38 20.36 1.98
C LEU A 227 -9.91 21.82 1.88
N THR A 228 -9.39 22.33 2.99
CA THR A 228 -9.09 23.76 3.18
C THR A 228 -8.00 24.33 2.28
N SER A 229 -7.15 23.50 1.67
CA SER A 229 -6.11 23.94 0.73
C SER A 229 -6.45 23.70 -0.75
N LEU A 230 -7.67 23.24 -1.05
CA LEU A 230 -8.07 22.93 -2.42
C LEU A 230 -8.18 24.22 -3.24
N GLU A 231 -7.44 24.27 -4.35
CA GLU A 231 -7.34 25.43 -5.26
C GLU A 231 -8.07 25.14 -6.58
N SER A 232 -8.02 23.88 -7.05
CA SER A 232 -8.63 23.45 -8.31
C SER A 232 -9.39 22.13 -8.15
N LEU A 233 -10.63 22.11 -8.63
CA LEU A 233 -11.52 20.94 -8.61
C LEU A 233 -12.11 20.68 -10.00
N ASP A 234 -11.83 19.50 -10.55
CA ASP A 234 -12.44 19.05 -11.82
C ASP A 234 -13.54 18.03 -11.55
N LEU A 235 -14.79 18.41 -11.85
CA LEU A 235 -16.00 17.58 -11.77
C LEU A 235 -16.60 17.34 -13.16
N SER A 236 -15.85 17.60 -14.24
CA SER A 236 -16.36 17.46 -15.59
C SER A 236 -16.71 16.01 -15.94
N TRP A 237 -17.64 15.79 -16.86
CA TRP A 237 -18.08 14.45 -17.26
C TRP A 237 -18.58 13.62 -16.06
N ASN A 238 -19.57 14.17 -15.36
CA ASN A 238 -20.30 13.52 -14.28
C ASN A 238 -21.82 13.71 -14.49
N ASP A 239 -22.64 13.29 -13.53
CA ASP A 239 -24.10 13.34 -13.58
C ASP A 239 -24.71 14.41 -12.66
N PHE A 240 -23.96 15.45 -12.29
CA PHE A 240 -24.46 16.55 -11.45
C PHE A 240 -25.62 17.26 -12.14
N LYS A 241 -26.77 17.32 -11.45
CA LYS A 241 -27.99 18.02 -11.92
C LYS A 241 -28.14 19.41 -11.31
N VAL A 242 -27.48 19.62 -10.18
CA VAL A 242 -27.43 20.87 -9.42
C VAL A 242 -25.99 21.07 -8.94
N VAL A 243 -25.64 22.30 -8.59
CA VAL A 243 -24.36 22.59 -7.94
C VAL A 243 -24.48 22.21 -6.46
N PRO A 244 -23.62 21.31 -5.93
CA PRO A 244 -23.65 20.92 -4.51
C PRO A 244 -23.40 22.10 -3.58
N ASP A 245 -24.17 22.20 -2.49
CA ASP A 245 -24.08 23.31 -1.55
C ASP A 245 -22.72 23.38 -0.84
N VAL A 246 -22.08 22.22 -0.60
CA VAL A 246 -20.75 22.13 0.04
C VAL A 246 -19.66 22.90 -0.72
N LEU A 247 -19.84 23.16 -2.02
CA LEU A 247 -18.90 23.97 -2.79
C LEU A 247 -18.83 25.43 -2.31
N ASN A 248 -19.90 25.94 -1.69
CA ASN A 248 -19.91 27.27 -1.08
C ASN A 248 -19.07 27.34 0.20
N GLU A 249 -18.73 26.19 0.79
CA GLU A 249 -17.94 26.10 2.03
C GLU A 249 -16.44 25.96 1.75
N LEU A 250 -16.05 25.71 0.50
CA LEU A 250 -14.66 25.59 0.08
C LEU A 250 -13.95 26.96 0.11
N LYS A 251 -13.02 27.11 1.05
CA LYS A 251 -12.41 28.43 1.39
C LYS A 251 -11.35 28.90 0.40
N SER A 252 -10.70 27.99 -0.30
CA SER A 252 -9.49 28.27 -1.09
C SER A 252 -9.65 27.97 -2.58
N VAL A 253 -10.82 27.46 -3.00
CA VAL A 253 -11.00 27.01 -4.38
C VAL A 253 -11.14 28.20 -5.31
N GLU A 254 -10.28 28.25 -6.31
CA GLU A 254 -10.25 29.30 -7.33
C GLU A 254 -10.90 28.83 -8.64
N LYS A 255 -10.89 27.51 -8.91
CA LYS A 255 -11.34 26.94 -10.18
C LYS A 255 -12.16 25.67 -9.95
N ILE A 256 -13.39 25.67 -10.46
CA ILE A 256 -14.26 24.50 -10.49
C ILE A 256 -14.70 24.27 -11.93
N ASN A 257 -14.48 23.05 -12.44
CA ASN A 257 -14.93 22.65 -13.76
C ASN A 257 -16.15 21.72 -13.67
N PHE A 258 -17.27 22.15 -14.24
CA PHE A 258 -18.51 21.36 -14.33
C PHE A 258 -18.88 20.98 -15.77
N GLN A 259 -17.95 21.12 -16.72
CA GLN A 259 -18.24 20.83 -18.13
C GLN A 259 -18.80 19.42 -18.32
N ASN A 260 -19.78 19.24 -19.22
CA ASN A 260 -20.39 17.94 -19.50
C ASN A 260 -21.06 17.29 -18.27
N ASN A 261 -21.78 18.10 -17.50
CA ASN A 261 -22.75 17.67 -16.49
C ASN A 261 -24.18 18.01 -16.93
N LEU A 262 -25.17 17.65 -16.11
CA LEU A 262 -26.60 17.88 -16.34
C LEU A 262 -27.15 19.08 -15.56
N ILE A 263 -26.29 20.03 -15.19
CA ILE A 263 -26.66 21.20 -14.37
C ILE A 263 -27.68 22.05 -15.12
N GLN A 264 -28.86 22.18 -14.52
CA GLN A 264 -29.91 23.03 -15.06
C GLN A 264 -29.57 24.51 -14.82
N LYS A 265 -29.86 25.35 -15.81
CA LYS A 265 -29.64 26.81 -15.76
C LYS A 265 -30.58 27.50 -14.78
#